data_AF-A0A7C7PZV9-F1
#
_entry.id   AF-A0A7C7PZV9-F1
#
_cell.length_a   1.000
_cell.length_b   1.000
_cell.length_c   1.000
_cell.angle_alpha   90.00
_cell.angle_beta   90.00
_cell.angle_gamma   90.00
#
_symmetry.space_group_name_H-M   'P 1'
#
loop_
_entity.id
_entity.type
_entity.pdbx_description
1 polymer ?
#
loop_
_entity_poly.entity_id
_entity_poly.type
_entity_poly.pdbx_seq_one_letter_code
_entity_poly.pdbx_strand_id
1 'polypeptide(L)'
;MNRACAAFVPPRIAELITIAWRMLACAMLPLALWLLWNSVCALLGIESLWYKAISDVLLIWLSYRAIRGVLEELLMRQQKAVSLERAQHLFNGLHLALRIGAILTACALVSFDLEYREDVTALIVFVLHISVSMLIFLSLLARDDILALLPRAPYPWYERLLALLQQAYYYLLTFSLIVSALWAFGYRQLAYIFFKRGWALLAVIIGAVYAYRRCERVLHERLIEAQPDSEIAARLYHILSRAMVLLLMGVVLWIATHLLNLAPALHVVANTSLGTVAGARLTLGAITRAVIILFVAALASQLIRATLNYAVYPRMRLDAGEAHAFNNLIHYVLLAIAAVLALRTLGMSLRNLAIVAGGLSVGIGFGLQNLANNLVSGLIILFGRQVRKGDLISIGELMGTVEEVGMRATVVRTLDNINILIPNSQ
;
A
#
# COMPACT_ATOMS: atom_id res chain seq x y z
N MET A 1 54.48 -10.12 23.10
CA MET A 1 53.78 -9.80 24.38
C MET A 1 52.64 -8.83 24.08
N ASN A 2 51.42 -9.36 24.23
CA ASN A 2 50.08 -8.79 24.01
C ASN A 2 49.88 -7.27 24.04
N ARG A 3 49.35 -6.71 22.94
CA ARG A 3 48.38 -5.58 22.88
C ARG A 3 47.92 -5.38 21.43
N ALA A 4 47.07 -6.26 20.90
CA ALA A 4 46.43 -6.04 19.60
C ALA A 4 45.18 -6.91 19.43
N CYS A 5 44.19 -6.73 20.30
CA CYS A 5 42.82 -7.22 20.10
C CYS A 5 41.84 -6.22 20.72
N ALA A 6 41.92 -4.96 20.30
CA ALA A 6 40.83 -4.01 20.49
C ALA A 6 39.98 -4.06 19.22
N ALA A 7 38.85 -4.76 19.30
CA ALA A 7 37.88 -4.82 18.21
C ALA A 7 37.49 -3.39 17.81
N PHE A 8 37.78 -3.03 16.56
CA PHE A 8 37.44 -1.75 15.96
C PHE A 8 35.92 -1.70 15.71
N VAL A 9 35.17 -1.45 16.77
CA VAL A 9 33.75 -1.11 16.66
C VAL A 9 33.70 0.28 16.03
N PRO A 10 33.05 0.49 14.87
CA PRO A 10 32.96 1.81 14.27
C PRO A 10 32.32 2.76 15.29
N PRO A 11 32.79 4.03 15.39
CA PRO A 11 32.49 4.93 16.52
C PRO A 11 30.99 5.09 16.79
N ARG A 12 30.14 4.97 15.76
CA ARG A 12 28.67 5.02 15.87
C ARG A 12 28.04 3.78 16.54
N ILE A 13 28.62 2.59 16.39
CA ILE A 13 28.13 1.37 17.04
C ILE A 13 28.55 1.36 18.51
N ALA A 14 29.75 1.86 18.84
CA ALA A 14 30.20 1.98 20.22
C ALA A 14 29.30 2.94 21.03
N GLU A 15 28.86 4.05 20.43
CA GLU A 15 27.88 4.96 21.01
C GLU A 15 26.49 4.32 21.19
N LEU A 16 26.01 3.54 20.22
CA LEU A 16 24.74 2.82 20.36
C LEU A 16 24.78 1.80 21.50
N ILE A 17 25.92 1.12 21.67
CA ILE A 17 26.13 0.13 22.74
C ILE A 17 26.16 0.81 24.11
N THR A 18 26.84 1.95 24.27
CA THR A 18 26.89 2.66 25.57
C THR A 18 25.52 3.22 25.97
N ILE A 19 24.70 3.61 24.99
CA ILE A 19 23.33 4.09 25.22
C ILE A 19 22.42 2.95 25.63
N ALA A 20 22.43 1.86 24.86
CA ALA A 20 21.68 0.66 25.21
C ALA A 20 22.07 0.18 26.62
N TRP A 21 23.36 0.25 26.96
CA TRP A 21 23.85 -0.10 28.28
C TRP A 21 23.35 0.83 29.39
N ARG A 22 23.35 2.15 29.19
CA ARG A 22 22.79 3.11 30.17
C ARG A 22 21.28 2.93 30.37
N MET A 23 20.55 2.72 29.28
CA MET A 23 19.11 2.43 29.32
C MET A 23 18.83 1.13 30.09
N LEU A 24 19.57 0.07 29.79
CA LEU A 24 19.45 -1.22 30.48
C LEU A 24 19.83 -1.10 31.95
N ALA A 25 20.93 -0.41 32.28
CA ALA A 25 21.38 -0.19 33.66
C ALA A 25 20.32 0.49 34.52
N CYS A 26 19.61 1.50 33.99
CA CYS A 26 18.53 2.18 34.71
C CYS A 26 17.27 1.32 34.93
N ALA A 27 17.07 0.30 34.10
CA ALA A 27 15.94 -0.63 34.17
C ALA A 27 16.27 -1.95 34.89
N MET A 28 17.55 -2.25 35.14
CA MET A 28 17.99 -3.52 35.74
C MET A 28 17.47 -3.76 37.16
N LEU A 29 17.48 -2.74 38.02
CA LEU A 29 16.99 -2.87 39.40
C LEU A 29 15.50 -3.23 39.47
N PRO A 30 14.57 -2.48 38.83
CA PRO A 30 13.16 -2.85 38.83
C PRO A 30 12.90 -4.19 38.13
N LEU A 31 13.63 -4.50 37.06
CA LEU A 31 13.51 -5.79 36.36
C LEU A 31 13.94 -6.96 37.24
N ALA A 32 15.08 -6.84 37.93
CA ALA A 32 15.58 -7.87 38.83
C ALA A 32 14.62 -8.10 40.01
N LEU A 33 14.08 -7.03 40.60
CA LEU A 33 13.10 -7.13 41.68
C LEU A 33 11.78 -7.76 41.19
N TRP A 34 11.31 -7.39 40.00
CA TRP A 34 10.12 -7.99 39.39
C TRP A 34 10.31 -9.49 39.09
N LEU A 35 11.46 -9.87 38.51
CA LEU A 35 11.80 -11.27 38.24
C LEU A 35 11.93 -12.07 39.53
N LEU A 36 12.61 -11.53 40.54
CA LEU A 36 12.78 -12.15 41.85
C LEU A 36 11.42 -12.38 42.52
N TRP A 37 10.57 -11.35 42.57
CA TRP A 37 9.24 -11.44 43.15
C TRP A 37 8.38 -12.52 42.49
N ASN A 38 8.28 -12.50 41.15
CA ASN A 38 7.49 -13.49 40.42
C ASN A 38 8.06 -14.91 40.55
N SER A 39 9.40 -15.06 40.58
CA SER A 39 10.05 -16.36 40.73
C SER A 39 9.83 -16.94 42.13
N VAL A 40 9.96 -16.12 43.18
CA VAL A 40 9.72 -16.54 44.58
C VAL A 40 8.26 -16.94 44.78
N CYS A 41 7.31 -16.14 44.29
CA CYS A 41 5.89 -16.46 44.43
C CYS A 41 5.48 -17.71 43.62
N ALA A 42 6.04 -17.92 42.43
CA ALA A 42 5.81 -19.13 41.64
C ALA A 42 6.37 -20.38 42.33
N LEU A 43 7.55 -20.27 42.95
CA LEU A 43 8.20 -21.39 43.65
C LEU A 43 7.49 -21.75 44.96
N LEU A 44 6.89 -20.76 45.64
CA LEU A 44 6.14 -20.95 46.88
C LEU A 44 4.64 -21.23 46.66
N GLY A 45 4.14 -21.19 45.42
CA GLY A 45 2.73 -21.44 45.09
C GLY A 45 1.75 -20.45 45.72
N ILE A 46 2.16 -19.18 45.92
CA ILE A 46 1.34 -18.17 46.61
C ILE A 46 0.35 -17.53 45.62
N GLU A 47 -0.93 -17.89 45.72
CA GLU A 47 -2.03 -17.25 44.98
C GLU A 47 -2.76 -16.22 45.86
N SER A 48 -2.16 -15.04 46.07
CA SER A 48 -2.80 -13.94 46.82
C SER A 48 -3.02 -12.69 45.96
N LEU A 49 -4.03 -11.89 46.31
CA LEU A 49 -4.30 -10.59 45.66
C LEU A 49 -3.09 -9.63 45.75
N TRP A 50 -2.37 -9.67 46.87
CA TRP A 50 -1.15 -8.89 47.11
C TRP A 50 0.00 -9.27 46.18
N TYR A 51 0.11 -10.55 45.81
CA TYR A 51 1.11 -11.00 44.85
C TYR A 51 0.97 -10.26 43.51
N LYS A 52 -0.26 -10.19 42.98
CA LYS A 52 -0.56 -9.52 41.71
C LYS A 52 -0.33 -8.01 41.81
N ALA A 53 -0.84 -7.37 42.87
CA ALA A 53 -0.67 -5.94 43.09
C ALA A 53 0.80 -5.50 43.15
N ILE A 54 1.65 -6.24 43.88
CA ILE A 54 3.09 -5.92 43.97
C ILE A 54 3.79 -6.14 42.62
N SER A 55 3.42 -7.19 41.89
CA SER A 55 3.96 -7.46 40.55
C SER A 55 3.65 -6.32 39.57
N ASP A 56 2.41 -5.83 39.59
CA ASP A 56 1.95 -4.74 38.71
C ASP A 56 2.62 -3.39 39.04
N VAL A 57 2.83 -3.08 40.32
CA VAL A 57 3.57 -1.88 40.75
C VAL A 57 5.03 -1.92 40.29
N LEU A 58 5.69 -3.07 40.44
CA LEU A 58 7.07 -3.28 39.96
C LEU A 58 7.16 -3.13 38.44
N LEU A 59 6.16 -3.60 37.70
CA LEU A 59 6.08 -3.45 36.25
C LEU A 59 5.89 -1.98 35.82
N ILE A 60 5.05 -1.22 36.52
CA ILE A 60 4.91 0.23 36.28
C ILE A 60 6.21 0.95 36.57
N TRP A 61 6.90 0.60 37.66
CA TRP A 61 8.17 1.20 38.02
C TRP A 61 9.26 0.93 36.98
N LEU A 62 9.33 -0.29 36.46
CA LEU A 62 10.17 -0.67 35.32
C LEU A 62 9.86 0.18 34.09
N SER A 63 8.59 0.28 33.72
CA SER A 63 8.12 1.02 32.55
C SER A 63 8.48 2.50 32.65
N TYR A 64 8.24 3.12 33.80
CA TYR A 64 8.60 4.51 34.07
C TYR A 64 10.12 4.74 33.97
N ARG A 65 10.94 3.85 34.54
CA ARG A 65 12.41 3.93 34.47
C ARG A 65 12.92 3.82 33.04
N ALA A 66 12.36 2.92 32.24
CA ALA A 66 12.71 2.76 30.84
C ALA A 66 12.38 4.03 30.03
N ILE A 67 11.15 4.55 30.15
CA ILE A 67 10.70 5.76 29.44
C ILE A 67 11.56 6.97 29.85
N ARG A 68 11.84 7.12 31.14
CA ARG A 68 12.70 8.19 31.65
C ARG A 68 14.11 8.12 31.08
N GLY A 69 14.71 6.93 31.01
CA GLY A 69 16.05 6.75 30.44
C GLY A 69 16.12 7.15 28.96
N VAL A 70 15.07 6.85 28.19
CA VAL A 70 14.94 7.31 26.79
C VAL A 70 14.87 8.83 26.72
N LEU A 71 14.04 9.44 27.57
CA LEU A 71 13.88 10.89 27.56
C LEU A 71 15.17 11.63 27.95
N GLU A 72 15.90 11.15 28.96
CA GLU A 72 17.19 11.71 29.38
C GLU A 72 18.24 11.66 28.26
N GLU A 73 18.32 10.54 27.54
CA GLU A 73 19.25 10.39 26.42
C GLU A 73 18.91 11.30 25.24
N LEU A 74 17.62 11.44 24.91
CA LEU A 74 17.15 12.35 23.86
C LEU A 74 17.53 13.80 24.17
N LEU A 75 17.38 14.23 25.43
CA LEU A 75 17.71 15.57 25.88
C LEU A 75 19.22 15.85 25.79
N MET A 76 20.05 14.93 26.31
CA MET A 76 21.51 15.08 26.32
C MET A 76 22.09 15.23 24.91
N ARG A 77 21.47 14.58 23.91
CA ARG A 77 21.88 14.67 22.50
C ARG A 77 21.51 16.00 21.84
N GLN A 78 20.38 16.60 22.23
CA GLN A 78 19.87 17.83 21.61
C GLN A 78 20.29 19.11 22.34
N GLN A 79 21.09 18.99 23.41
CA GLN A 79 21.59 20.12 24.21
C GLN A 79 22.39 21.16 23.40
N LYS A 80 22.88 20.80 22.20
CA LYS A 80 23.53 21.72 21.24
C LYS A 80 22.57 22.50 20.34
N ALA A 81 21.32 22.08 20.20
CA ALA A 81 20.37 22.62 19.21
C ALA A 81 19.23 23.46 19.81
N VAL A 82 18.97 23.35 21.11
CA VAL A 82 17.87 24.05 21.82
C VAL A 82 18.46 24.91 22.95
N SER A 83 17.88 26.08 23.22
CA SER A 83 18.25 26.90 24.39
C SER A 83 18.14 26.06 25.67
N LEU A 84 19.24 25.97 26.43
CA LEU A 84 19.39 25.11 27.60
C LEU A 84 18.21 25.21 28.59
N GLU A 85 17.73 26.44 28.81
CA GLU A 85 16.67 26.77 29.77
C GLU A 85 15.30 26.20 29.35
N ARG A 86 14.88 26.38 28.09
CA ARG A 86 13.59 25.85 27.58
C ARG A 86 13.57 24.33 27.53
N ALA A 87 14.67 23.72 27.09
CA ALA A 87 14.80 22.26 27.07
C ALA A 87 14.66 21.66 28.47
N GLN A 88 15.22 22.34 29.48
CA GLN A 88 15.16 21.89 30.87
C GLN A 88 13.76 22.07 31.49
N HIS A 89 13.07 23.18 31.18
CA HIS A 89 11.67 23.36 31.59
C HIS A 89 10.75 22.30 30.98
N LEU A 90 10.89 22.01 29.69
CA LEU A 90 10.12 20.97 29.01
C LEU A 90 10.38 19.59 29.61
N PHE A 91 11.66 19.25 29.83
CA PHE A 91 12.06 17.99 30.43
C PHE A 91 11.46 17.82 31.83
N ASN A 92 11.56 18.83 32.68
CA ASN A 92 11.02 18.81 34.03
C ASN A 92 9.49 18.66 34.03
N GLY A 93 8.79 19.35 33.11
CA GLY A 93 7.35 19.23 32.95
C GLY A 93 6.92 17.83 32.51
N LEU A 94 7.55 17.29 31.46
CA LEU A 94 7.25 15.95 30.96
C LEU A 94 7.59 14.87 32.00
N HIS A 95 8.69 15.05 32.74
CA HIS A 95 9.11 14.16 33.82
C HIS A 95 8.16 14.16 35.01
N LEU A 96 7.72 15.33 35.44
CA LEU A 96 6.72 15.47 36.51
C LEU A 96 5.42 14.77 36.12
N ALA A 97 4.95 14.98 34.89
CA ALA A 97 3.73 14.37 34.40
C ALA A 97 3.86 12.84 34.25
N LEU A 98 5.00 12.33 33.78
CA LEU A 98 5.30 10.89 33.77
C LEU A 98 5.30 10.27 35.17
N ARG A 99 5.87 10.97 36.17
CA ARG A 99 5.85 10.53 37.57
C ARG A 99 4.43 10.46 38.14
N ILE A 100 3.66 11.53 37.98
CA ILE A 100 2.26 11.59 38.44
C ILE A 100 1.44 10.50 37.76
N GLY A 101 1.60 10.32 36.44
CA GLY A 101 0.93 9.25 35.70
C GLY A 101 1.29 7.86 36.19
N ALA A 102 2.57 7.58 36.46
CA ALA A 102 3.01 6.29 37.00
C ALA A 102 2.43 6.02 38.40
N ILE A 103 2.43 7.01 39.29
CA ILE A 103 1.85 6.89 40.64
C ILE A 103 0.35 6.62 40.57
N LEU A 104 -0.39 7.42 39.79
CA LEU A 104 -1.83 7.25 39.64
C LEU A 104 -2.20 5.91 39.00
N THR A 105 -1.40 5.43 38.04
CA THR A 105 -1.59 4.10 37.43
C THR A 105 -1.35 3.00 38.46
N ALA A 106 -0.31 3.12 39.28
CA ALA A 106 -0.01 2.16 40.34
C ALA A 106 -1.12 2.13 41.39
N CYS A 107 -1.61 3.29 41.84
CA CYS A 107 -2.75 3.39 42.74
C CYS A 107 -4.02 2.78 42.14
N ALA A 108 -4.28 3.01 40.85
CA ALA A 108 -5.44 2.45 40.16
C ALA A 108 -5.38 0.91 40.11
N LEU A 109 -4.24 0.33 39.70
CA LEU A 109 -4.08 -1.13 39.64
C LEU A 109 -4.17 -1.77 41.03
N VAL A 110 -3.48 -1.22 42.03
CA VAL A 110 -3.55 -1.72 43.41
C VAL A 110 -4.98 -1.67 43.94
N SER A 111 -5.72 -0.59 43.66
CA SER A 111 -7.13 -0.51 44.08
C SER A 111 -8.01 -1.56 43.41
N PHE A 112 -7.70 -1.93 42.16
CA PHE A 112 -8.42 -2.95 41.41
C PHE A 112 -8.08 -4.37 41.88
N ASP A 113 -6.78 -4.66 42.04
CA ASP A 113 -6.30 -5.98 42.47
C ASP A 113 -6.69 -6.32 43.92
N LEU A 114 -6.81 -5.30 44.79
CA LEU A 114 -7.24 -5.49 46.17
C LEU A 114 -8.77 -5.38 46.34
N GLU A 115 -9.53 -5.33 45.24
CA GLU A 115 -11.00 -5.23 45.23
C GLU A 115 -11.53 -4.10 46.14
N TYR A 116 -10.86 -2.94 46.10
CA TYR A 116 -11.25 -1.78 46.89
C TYR A 116 -12.57 -1.19 46.39
N ARG A 117 -13.19 -0.31 47.20
CA ARG A 117 -14.51 0.27 46.88
C ARG A 117 -14.52 0.90 45.48
N GLU A 118 -15.50 0.49 44.66
CA GLU A 118 -15.60 0.88 43.25
C GLU A 118 -15.57 2.41 43.03
N ASP A 119 -16.19 3.18 43.92
CA ASP A 119 -16.20 4.65 43.87
C ASP A 119 -14.79 5.25 43.95
N VAL A 120 -13.94 4.69 44.80
CA VAL A 120 -12.58 5.18 45.04
C VAL A 120 -11.70 4.81 43.85
N THR A 121 -11.81 3.58 43.35
CA THR A 121 -11.12 3.15 42.13
C THR A 121 -11.54 4.00 40.93
N ALA A 122 -12.83 4.29 40.78
CA ALA A 122 -13.34 5.15 39.72
C ALA A 122 -12.77 6.58 39.82
N LEU A 123 -12.66 7.14 41.02
CA LEU A 123 -12.06 8.46 41.25
C LEU A 123 -10.57 8.49 40.89
N ILE A 124 -9.78 7.50 41.34
CA ILE A 124 -8.34 7.41 41.01
C ILE A 124 -8.16 7.29 39.50
N VAL A 125 -8.95 6.43 38.85
CA VAL A 125 -8.93 6.27 37.39
C VAL A 125 -9.32 7.58 36.70
N PHE A 126 -10.33 8.31 37.18
CA PHE A 126 -10.72 9.61 36.60
C PHE A 126 -9.60 10.65 36.70
N VAL A 127 -8.95 10.77 37.85
CA VAL A 127 -7.80 11.68 38.06
C VAL A 127 -6.64 11.31 37.14
N LEU A 128 -6.37 10.02 36.93
CA LEU A 128 -5.39 9.54 35.96
C LEU A 128 -5.70 10.03 34.53
N HIS A 129 -6.96 9.90 34.09
CA HIS A 129 -7.36 10.31 32.74
C HIS A 129 -7.26 11.82 32.53
N ILE A 130 -7.67 12.63 33.51
CA ILE A 130 -7.48 14.09 33.48
C ILE A 130 -5.99 14.42 33.40
N SER A 131 -5.15 13.76 34.20
CA SER A 131 -3.70 13.99 34.19
C SER A 131 -3.07 13.68 32.82
N VAL A 132 -3.52 12.60 32.17
CA VAL A 132 -3.09 12.23 30.81
C VAL A 132 -3.59 13.26 29.78
N SER A 133 -4.87 13.67 29.84
CA SER A 133 -5.42 14.73 28.98
C SER A 133 -4.64 16.04 29.13
N MET A 134 -4.31 16.42 30.37
CA MET A 134 -3.53 17.63 30.66
C MET A 134 -2.11 17.53 30.09
N LEU A 135 -1.46 16.35 30.18
CA LEU A 135 -0.15 16.13 29.56
C LEU A 135 -0.22 16.27 28.02
N ILE A 136 -1.26 15.72 27.39
CA ILE A 136 -1.48 15.84 25.93
C ILE A 136 -1.71 17.32 25.56
N PHE A 137 -2.48 18.05 26.37
CA PHE A 137 -2.73 19.48 26.19
C PHE A 137 -1.47 20.33 26.35
N LEU A 138 -0.67 20.08 27.39
CA LEU A 138 0.62 20.75 27.57
C LEU A 138 1.58 20.43 26.41
N SER A 139 1.52 19.19 25.88
CA SER A 139 2.29 18.82 24.70
C SER A 139 1.87 19.65 23.48
N LEU A 140 0.57 19.87 23.25
CA LEU A 140 0.08 20.73 22.15
C LEU A 140 0.67 22.15 22.20
N LEU A 141 0.80 22.71 23.42
CA LEU A 141 1.33 24.06 23.63
C LEU A 141 2.85 24.14 23.44
N ALA A 142 3.57 23.04 23.69
CA ALA A 142 5.03 22.95 23.60
C ALA A 142 5.53 22.34 22.27
N ARG A 143 4.81 22.57 21.17
CA ARG A 143 5.08 21.97 19.85
C ARG A 143 6.55 22.08 19.43
N ASP A 144 7.06 23.30 19.38
CA ASP A 144 8.36 23.57 18.77
C ASP A 144 9.49 22.97 19.63
N ASP A 145 9.33 22.99 20.95
CA ASP A 145 10.26 22.37 21.90
C ASP A 145 10.24 20.84 21.80
N ILE A 146 9.05 20.22 21.66
CA ILE A 146 8.91 18.76 21.49
C ILE A 146 9.48 18.30 20.14
N LEU A 147 9.19 19.04 19.06
CA LEU A 147 9.72 18.71 17.74
C LEU A 147 11.25 18.90 17.68
N ALA A 148 11.80 19.80 18.48
CA ALA A 148 13.24 19.98 18.59
C ALA A 148 13.94 18.81 19.31
N LEU A 149 13.23 17.99 20.08
CA LEU A 149 13.77 16.76 20.67
C LEU A 149 13.96 15.65 19.62
N LEU A 150 13.28 15.71 18.48
CA LEU A 150 13.39 14.69 17.43
C LEU A 150 14.77 14.76 16.74
N PRO A 151 15.49 13.63 16.61
CA PRO A 151 16.86 13.63 16.13
C PRO A 151 16.96 14.02 14.65
N ARG A 152 17.70 15.07 14.30
CA ARG A 152 17.98 15.39 12.89
C ARG A 152 18.87 14.30 12.27
N ALA A 153 18.33 13.51 11.35
CA ALA A 153 19.05 12.49 10.62
C ALA A 153 19.15 12.84 9.13
N PRO A 154 20.31 12.68 8.46
CA PRO A 154 20.55 13.10 7.07
C PRO A 154 19.94 12.12 6.05
N TYR A 155 18.78 11.54 6.37
CA TYR A 155 18.09 10.61 5.51
C TYR A 155 16.88 11.30 4.88
N PRO A 156 16.76 11.36 3.54
CA PRO A 156 15.66 12.07 2.87
C PRO A 156 14.26 11.57 3.25
N TRP A 157 14.15 10.29 3.61
CA TRP A 157 12.88 9.71 4.07
C TRP A 157 12.52 10.18 5.48
N TYR A 158 13.52 10.40 6.35
CA TYR A 158 13.35 10.83 7.73
C TYR A 158 12.95 12.30 7.78
N GLU A 159 13.56 13.16 6.97
CA GLU A 159 13.16 14.57 6.86
C GLU A 159 11.71 14.73 6.38
N ARG A 160 11.29 13.92 5.40
CA ARG A 160 9.89 13.91 4.94
C ARG A 160 8.93 13.36 6.00
N LEU A 161 9.33 12.33 6.74
CA LEU A 161 8.54 11.81 7.88
C LEU A 161 8.38 12.90 8.94
N LEU A 162 9.46 13.61 9.26
CA LEU A 162 9.46 14.71 10.21
C LEU A 162 8.55 15.85 9.72
N ALA A 163 8.63 16.24 8.44
CA ALA A 163 7.75 17.25 7.86
C ALA A 163 6.27 16.84 7.92
N LEU A 164 5.93 15.58 7.60
CA LEU A 164 4.57 15.06 7.73
C LEU A 164 4.10 15.06 9.18
N LEU A 165 4.96 14.64 10.12
CA LEU A 165 4.65 14.65 11.54
C LEU A 165 4.47 16.07 12.07
N GLN A 166 5.25 17.04 11.58
CA GLN A 166 5.12 18.46 11.90
C GLN A 166 3.83 19.08 11.39
N GLN A 167 3.37 18.67 10.20
CA GLN A 167 2.10 19.10 9.62
C GLN A 167 0.90 18.43 10.30
N ALA A 168 1.04 17.15 10.67
CA ALA A 168 0.01 16.36 11.33
C ALA A 168 -0.03 16.56 12.86
N TYR A 169 0.98 17.22 13.46
CA TYR A 169 1.18 17.32 14.90
C TYR A 169 -0.07 17.76 15.66
N TYR A 170 -0.62 18.92 15.27
CA TYR A 170 -1.80 19.47 15.92
C TYR A 170 -3.02 18.58 15.75
N TYR A 171 -3.21 17.97 14.57
CA TYR A 171 -4.33 17.07 14.32
C TYR A 171 -4.25 15.80 15.18
N LEU A 172 -3.07 15.17 15.26
CA LEU A 172 -2.85 13.95 16.04
C LEU A 172 -3.06 14.17 17.53
N LEU A 173 -2.51 15.26 18.08
CA LEU A 173 -2.64 15.56 19.49
C LEU A 173 -4.03 16.08 19.85
N THR A 174 -4.67 16.89 19.00
CA THR A 174 -6.06 17.32 19.22
C THR A 174 -7.01 16.11 19.19
N PHE A 175 -6.80 15.19 18.25
CA PHE A 175 -7.53 13.92 18.22
C PHE A 175 -7.32 13.10 19.51
N SER A 176 -6.05 12.96 19.94
CA SER A 176 -5.71 12.25 21.18
C SER A 176 -6.30 12.91 22.42
N LEU A 177 -6.37 14.24 22.45
CA LEU A 177 -6.98 15.01 23.53
C LEU A 177 -8.50 14.79 23.57
N ILE A 178 -9.18 14.84 22.43
CA ILE A 178 -10.63 14.55 22.34
C ILE A 178 -10.92 13.12 22.82
N VAL A 179 -10.14 12.14 22.39
CA VAL A 179 -10.29 10.74 22.81
C VAL A 179 -10.04 10.59 24.32
N SER A 180 -9.01 11.24 24.87
CA SER A 180 -8.72 11.22 26.30
C SER A 180 -9.82 11.89 27.13
N ALA A 181 -10.36 13.02 26.65
CA ALA A 181 -11.48 13.71 27.27
C ALA A 181 -12.76 12.86 27.26
N LEU A 182 -13.11 12.24 26.13
CA LEU A 182 -14.24 11.32 26.03
C LEU A 182 -14.14 10.19 27.07
N TRP A 183 -12.93 9.67 27.26
CA TRP A 183 -12.68 8.66 28.29
C TRP A 183 -12.93 9.19 29.70
N ALA A 184 -12.40 10.37 30.01
CA ALA A 184 -12.57 11.02 31.32
C ALA A 184 -14.06 11.27 31.64
N PHE A 185 -14.86 11.71 30.67
CA PHE A 185 -16.30 11.94 30.82
C PHE A 185 -17.16 10.65 30.87
N GLY A 186 -16.54 9.47 30.88
CA GLY A 186 -17.25 8.20 31.03
C GLY A 186 -17.67 7.53 29.72
N TYR A 187 -17.40 8.14 28.55
CA TYR A 187 -17.62 7.52 27.23
C TYR A 187 -16.52 6.51 26.87
N ARG A 188 -16.21 5.59 27.79
CA ARG A 188 -15.06 4.67 27.70
C ARG A 188 -15.09 3.80 26.45
N GLN A 189 -16.25 3.22 26.11
CA GLN A 189 -16.39 2.38 24.91
C GLN A 189 -16.17 3.19 23.63
N LEU A 190 -16.72 4.41 23.57
CA LEU A 190 -16.58 5.30 22.42
C LEU A 190 -15.12 5.74 22.26
N ALA A 191 -14.46 6.15 23.34
CA ALA A 191 -13.05 6.51 23.37
C ALA A 191 -12.15 5.34 22.92
N TYR A 192 -12.42 4.12 23.41
CA TYR A 192 -11.69 2.92 23.00
C TYR A 192 -11.86 2.63 21.49
N ILE A 193 -13.09 2.75 20.96
CA ILE A 193 -13.38 2.57 19.53
C ILE A 193 -12.62 3.60 18.70
N PHE A 194 -12.69 4.89 19.06
CA PHE A 194 -11.97 5.95 18.35
C PHE A 194 -10.45 5.78 18.43
N PHE A 195 -9.92 5.46 19.60
CA PHE A 195 -8.50 5.20 19.79
C PHE A 195 -8.03 4.05 18.90
N LYS A 196 -8.66 2.88 19.02
CA LYS A 196 -8.26 1.67 18.28
C LYS A 196 -8.40 1.86 16.77
N ARG A 197 -9.53 2.37 16.30
CA ARG A 197 -9.78 2.55 14.86
C ARG A 197 -8.98 3.70 14.26
N GLY A 198 -8.83 4.80 14.99
CA GLY A 198 -8.06 5.97 14.56
C GLY A 198 -6.58 5.65 14.40
N TRP A 199 -5.96 5.05 15.42
CA TRP A 199 -4.55 4.65 15.36
C TRP A 199 -4.30 3.51 14.37
N ALA A 200 -5.23 2.55 14.25
CA ALA A 200 -5.11 1.51 13.22
C ALA A 200 -5.20 2.09 11.80
N LEU A 201 -6.06 3.08 11.56
CA LEU A 201 -6.15 3.76 10.26
C LEU A 201 -4.86 4.52 9.94
N LEU A 202 -4.31 5.23 10.93
CA LEU A 202 -3.02 5.91 10.79
C LEU A 202 -1.90 4.91 10.46
N ALA A 203 -1.85 3.77 11.16
CA ALA A 203 -0.88 2.71 10.91
C ALA A 203 -1.00 2.14 9.49
N VAL A 204 -2.22 1.92 8.99
CA VAL A 204 -2.48 1.47 7.62
C VAL A 204 -2.00 2.50 6.60
N ILE A 205 -2.25 3.79 6.81
CA ILE A 205 -1.79 4.86 5.91
C ILE A 205 -0.25 4.92 5.88
N ILE A 206 0.39 4.91 7.05
CA ILE A 206 1.86 4.92 7.14
C ILE A 206 2.45 3.68 6.45
N GLY A 207 1.87 2.50 6.71
CA GLY A 207 2.27 1.25 6.07
C GLY A 207 2.11 1.29 4.53
N ALA A 208 1.01 1.84 4.03
CA ALA A 208 0.77 1.99 2.60
C ALA A 208 1.75 2.96 1.94
N VAL A 209 2.06 4.10 2.58
CA VAL A 209 3.08 5.05 2.08
C VAL A 209 4.47 4.42 2.07
N TYR A 210 4.82 3.65 3.11
CA TYR A 210 6.09 2.92 3.14
C TYR A 210 6.17 1.88 2.03
N ALA A 211 5.13 1.08 1.84
CA ALA A 211 5.04 0.09 0.77
C ALA A 211 5.14 0.74 -0.62
N TYR A 212 4.41 1.85 -0.86
CA TYR A 212 4.49 2.64 -2.09
C TYR A 212 5.94 3.03 -2.39
N ARG A 213 6.61 3.68 -1.43
CA ARG A 213 7.99 4.17 -1.62
C ARG A 213 8.97 3.03 -1.86
N ARG A 214 8.77 1.87 -1.21
CA ARG A 214 9.63 0.71 -1.41
C ARG A 214 9.48 0.15 -2.81
N CYS A 215 8.25 -0.02 -3.28
CA CYS A 215 7.97 -0.50 -4.63
C CYS A 215 8.39 0.51 -5.71
N GLU A 216 8.14 1.80 -5.51
CA GLU A 216 8.53 2.87 -6.42
C GLU A 216 10.04 2.92 -6.63
N ARG A 217 10.83 2.77 -5.54
CA ARG A 217 12.29 2.71 -5.64
C ARG A 217 12.75 1.54 -6.49
N VAL A 218 12.24 0.34 -6.21
CA VAL A 218 12.60 -0.87 -6.99
C VAL A 218 12.22 -0.69 -8.46
N LEU A 219 11.06 -0.09 -8.73
CA LEU A 219 10.61 0.17 -10.09
C LEU A 219 11.51 1.19 -10.81
N HIS A 220 11.92 2.25 -10.11
CA HIS A 220 12.80 3.29 -10.64
C HIS A 220 14.18 2.72 -10.99
N GLU A 221 14.78 1.95 -10.09
CA GLU A 221 16.06 1.25 -10.30
C GLU A 221 15.96 0.29 -11.52
N ARG A 222 14.86 -0.44 -11.67
CA ARG A 222 14.69 -1.45 -12.74
C ARG A 222 14.38 -0.88 -14.11
N LEU A 223 13.68 0.25 -14.20
CA LEU A 223 13.23 0.80 -15.48
C LEU A 223 14.02 2.03 -15.91
N ILE A 224 14.29 2.96 -14.99
CA ILE A 224 14.92 4.25 -15.32
C ILE A 224 16.44 4.14 -15.24
N GLU A 225 16.99 3.61 -14.14
CA GLU A 225 18.45 3.48 -14.02
C GLU A 225 19.03 2.44 -14.98
N ALA A 226 18.28 1.38 -15.29
CA ALA A 226 18.71 0.35 -16.24
C ALA A 226 18.77 0.85 -17.69
N GLN A 227 17.91 1.82 -18.09
CA GLN A 227 17.85 2.38 -19.44
C GLN A 227 17.48 3.88 -19.40
N PRO A 228 18.44 4.77 -19.13
CA PRO A 228 18.18 6.20 -18.89
C PRO A 228 17.53 6.93 -20.07
N ASP A 229 17.89 6.55 -21.30
CA ASP A 229 17.52 7.27 -22.53
C ASP A 229 16.27 6.70 -23.22
N SER A 230 15.63 5.68 -22.65
CA SER A 230 14.48 5.01 -23.27
C SER A 230 13.16 5.69 -22.89
N GLU A 231 12.56 6.43 -23.83
CA GLU A 231 11.21 7.03 -23.66
C GLU A 231 10.13 5.99 -23.35
N ILE A 232 10.28 4.77 -23.87
CA ILE A 232 9.34 3.66 -23.66
C ILE A 232 9.41 3.18 -22.21
N ALA A 233 10.61 3.07 -21.65
CA ALA A 233 10.82 2.71 -20.24
C ALA A 233 10.25 3.77 -19.30
N ALA A 234 10.48 5.06 -19.60
CA ALA A 234 9.92 6.18 -18.83
C ALA A 234 8.38 6.18 -18.86
N ARG A 235 7.78 5.95 -20.03
CA ARG A 235 6.31 5.86 -20.17
C ARG A 235 5.75 4.69 -19.35
N LEU A 236 6.38 3.52 -19.40
CA LEU A 236 5.97 2.36 -18.61
C LEU A 236 6.08 2.63 -17.10
N TYR A 237 7.18 3.26 -16.66
CA TYR A 237 7.37 3.66 -15.26
C TYR A 237 6.23 4.57 -14.76
N HIS A 238 5.88 5.62 -15.52
CA HIS A 238 4.82 6.53 -15.12
C HIS A 238 3.44 5.85 -15.06
N ILE A 239 3.13 4.95 -16.00
CA ILE A 239 1.87 4.19 -15.99
C ILE A 239 1.82 3.23 -14.80
N LEU A 240 2.90 2.48 -14.55
CA LEU A 240 3.00 1.56 -13.41
C LEU A 240 2.92 2.29 -12.07
N SER A 241 3.62 3.42 -11.92
CA SER A 241 3.56 4.24 -10.71
C SER A 241 2.15 4.76 -10.45
N ARG A 242 1.47 5.33 -11.46
CA ARG A 242 0.07 5.77 -11.35
C ARG A 242 -0.87 4.63 -10.98
N ALA A 243 -0.73 3.47 -11.62
CA ALA A 243 -1.54 2.29 -11.31
C ALA A 243 -1.31 1.81 -9.86
N MET A 244 -0.06 1.83 -9.38
CA MET A 244 0.29 1.46 -8.02
C MET A 244 -0.30 2.42 -6.98
N VAL A 245 -0.27 3.74 -7.22
CA VAL A 245 -0.92 4.73 -6.34
C VAL A 245 -2.42 4.47 -6.27
N LEU A 246 -3.08 4.29 -7.41
CA LEU A 246 -4.52 4.04 -7.46
C LEU A 246 -4.91 2.74 -6.77
N LEU A 247 -4.13 1.67 -6.94
CA LEU A 247 -4.32 0.40 -6.24
C LEU A 247 -4.19 0.58 -4.73
N LEU A 248 -3.11 1.22 -4.25
CA LEU A 248 -2.88 1.45 -2.83
C LEU A 248 -3.96 2.34 -2.22
N MET A 249 -4.38 3.39 -2.91
CA MET A 249 -5.48 4.24 -2.48
C MET A 249 -6.79 3.45 -2.37
N GLY A 250 -7.08 2.58 -3.34
CA GLY A 250 -8.23 1.68 -3.31
C GLY A 250 -8.19 0.70 -2.14
N VAL A 251 -7.03 0.09 -1.87
CA VAL A 251 -6.83 -0.82 -0.73
C VAL A 251 -6.99 -0.08 0.61
N VAL A 252 -6.37 1.10 0.76
CA VAL A 252 -6.50 1.92 1.97
C VAL A 252 -7.95 2.33 2.19
N LEU A 253 -8.67 2.76 1.15
CA LEU A 253 -10.09 3.07 1.23
C LEU A 253 -10.91 1.85 1.63
N TRP A 254 -10.65 0.68 1.03
CA TRP A 254 -11.31 -0.57 1.39
C TRP A 254 -11.08 -0.93 2.87
N ILE A 255 -9.83 -0.90 3.35
CA ILE A 255 -9.52 -1.15 4.77
C ILE A 255 -10.21 -0.11 5.66
N ALA A 256 -10.17 1.17 5.29
CA ALA A 256 -10.79 2.26 6.05
C ALA A 256 -12.30 2.07 6.19
N THR A 257 -13.00 1.66 5.13
CA THR A 257 -14.46 1.40 5.19
C THR A 257 -14.82 0.26 6.13
N HIS A 258 -14.00 -0.80 6.19
CA HIS A 258 -14.19 -1.91 7.12
C HIS A 258 -13.84 -1.50 8.56
N LEU A 259 -12.72 -0.80 8.74
CA LEU A 259 -12.23 -0.39 10.04
C LEU A 259 -13.15 0.62 10.73
N LEU A 260 -13.71 1.56 9.96
CA LEU A 260 -14.66 2.57 10.44
C LEU A 260 -16.10 2.05 10.48
N ASN A 261 -16.36 0.82 10.02
CA ASN A 261 -17.70 0.22 9.88
C ASN A 261 -18.66 1.10 9.04
N LEU A 262 -18.13 1.71 7.97
CA LEU A 262 -18.90 2.54 7.03
C LEU A 262 -19.58 1.71 5.95
N ALA A 263 -19.21 0.43 5.79
CA ALA A 263 -19.78 -0.49 4.82
C ALA A 263 -21.34 -0.53 4.81
N PRO A 264 -22.04 -0.68 5.96
CA PRO A 264 -23.51 -0.69 5.95
C PRO A 264 -24.11 0.65 5.51
N ALA A 265 -23.56 1.78 5.96
CA ALA A 265 -24.01 3.10 5.54
C ALA A 265 -23.81 3.31 4.03
N LEU A 266 -22.65 2.92 3.51
CA LEU A 266 -22.34 2.96 2.07
C LEU A 266 -23.26 2.04 1.27
N HIS A 267 -23.62 0.87 1.80
CA HIS A 267 -24.54 -0.06 1.14
C HIS A 267 -25.96 0.51 1.01
N VAL A 268 -26.45 1.22 2.04
CA VAL A 268 -27.75 1.91 1.98
C VAL A 268 -27.71 2.97 0.89
N VAL A 269 -26.71 3.86 0.92
CA VAL A 269 -26.54 4.94 -0.07
C VAL A 269 -26.38 4.38 -1.49
N ALA A 270 -25.64 3.28 -1.64
CA ALA A 270 -25.41 2.63 -2.92
C ALA A 270 -26.68 1.99 -3.51
N ASN A 271 -27.62 1.54 -2.69
CA ASN A 271 -28.86 0.90 -3.15
C ASN A 271 -30.04 1.86 -3.28
N THR A 272 -29.85 3.14 -2.97
CA THR A 272 -30.84 4.18 -3.25
C THR A 272 -31.16 4.20 -4.74
N SER A 273 -32.43 4.02 -5.08
CA SER A 273 -32.91 4.03 -6.47
C SER A 273 -32.98 5.47 -6.99
N LEU A 274 -32.31 5.72 -8.11
CA LEU A 274 -32.33 7.01 -8.82
C LEU A 274 -33.43 7.07 -9.87
N GLY A 275 -33.98 5.91 -10.26
CA GLY A 275 -35.06 5.80 -11.24
C GLY A 275 -35.01 4.45 -11.98
N THR A 276 -35.89 4.29 -12.97
CA THR A 276 -35.89 3.12 -13.86
C THR A 276 -35.54 3.53 -15.27
N VAL A 277 -34.55 2.87 -15.87
CA VAL A 277 -34.13 3.09 -17.27
C VAL A 277 -34.10 1.75 -17.98
N ALA A 278 -34.76 1.65 -19.14
CA ALA A 278 -34.83 0.41 -19.94
C ALA A 278 -35.28 -0.84 -19.13
N GLY A 279 -36.21 -0.66 -18.18
CA GLY A 279 -36.72 -1.73 -17.32
C GLY A 279 -35.81 -2.12 -16.15
N ALA A 280 -34.62 -1.53 -16.02
CA ALA A 280 -33.69 -1.76 -14.92
C ALA A 280 -33.80 -0.67 -13.84
N ARG A 281 -33.76 -1.07 -12.56
CA ARG A 281 -33.66 -0.12 -11.43
C ARG A 281 -32.24 0.41 -11.36
N LEU A 282 -32.07 1.69 -11.71
CA LEU A 282 -30.79 2.36 -11.66
C LEU A 282 -30.49 2.76 -10.21
N THR A 283 -29.43 2.21 -9.63
CA THR A 283 -28.96 2.59 -8.29
C THR A 283 -27.63 3.33 -8.38
N LEU A 284 -27.35 4.20 -7.40
CA LEU A 284 -26.09 4.94 -7.35
C LEU A 284 -24.88 3.98 -7.35
N GLY A 285 -24.98 2.88 -6.62
CA GLY A 285 -23.95 1.85 -6.55
C GLY A 285 -23.76 1.08 -7.86
N ALA A 286 -24.81 0.91 -8.67
CA ALA A 286 -24.68 0.32 -10.01
C ALA A 286 -23.87 1.23 -10.95
N ILE A 287 -24.16 2.54 -10.94
CA ILE A 287 -23.46 3.55 -11.74
C ILE A 287 -21.99 3.64 -11.31
N THR A 288 -21.72 3.77 -10.00
CA THR A 288 -20.36 3.83 -9.49
C THR A 288 -19.55 2.59 -9.86
N ARG A 289 -20.13 1.39 -9.76
CA ARG A 289 -19.48 0.14 -10.20
C ARG A 289 -19.21 0.12 -11.71
N ALA A 290 -20.16 0.55 -12.53
CA ALA A 290 -19.99 0.66 -13.98
C ALA A 290 -18.83 1.60 -14.35
N VAL A 291 -18.75 2.77 -13.71
CA VAL A 291 -17.65 3.73 -13.91
C VAL A 291 -16.31 3.14 -13.47
N ILE A 292 -16.25 2.46 -12.32
CA ILE A 292 -15.03 1.79 -11.85
C ILE A 292 -14.59 0.70 -12.83
N ILE A 293 -15.51 -0.11 -13.37
CA ILE A 293 -15.18 -1.15 -14.36
C ILE A 293 -14.54 -0.54 -15.61
N LEU A 294 -15.12 0.52 -16.16
CA LEU A 294 -14.59 1.20 -17.33
C LEU A 294 -13.22 1.83 -17.04
N PHE A 295 -13.06 2.46 -15.88
CA PHE A 295 -11.80 3.06 -15.45
C PHE A 295 -10.69 2.00 -15.29
N VAL A 296 -10.98 0.90 -14.62
CA VAL A 296 -10.04 -0.22 -14.44
C VAL A 296 -9.67 -0.84 -15.78
N ALA A 297 -10.63 -1.02 -16.69
CA ALA A 297 -10.35 -1.55 -18.02
C ALA A 297 -9.49 -0.60 -18.86
N ALA A 298 -9.71 0.71 -18.78
CA ALA A 298 -8.88 1.70 -19.46
C ALA A 298 -7.43 1.67 -18.94
N LEU A 299 -7.24 1.59 -17.62
CA LEU A 299 -5.92 1.45 -17.01
C LEU A 299 -5.24 0.12 -17.39
N ALA A 300 -5.97 -0.99 -17.31
CA ALA A 300 -5.46 -2.31 -17.72
C ALA A 300 -5.02 -2.28 -19.19
N SER A 301 -5.82 -1.65 -20.05
CA SER A 301 -5.52 -1.49 -21.47
C SER A 301 -4.26 -0.65 -21.70
N GLN A 302 -4.08 0.45 -20.98
CA GLN A 302 -2.84 1.24 -21.03
C GLN A 302 -1.63 0.44 -20.57
N LEU A 303 -1.78 -0.33 -19.48
CA LEU A 303 -0.70 -1.13 -18.91
C LEU A 303 -0.27 -2.25 -19.87
N ILE A 304 -1.22 -3.03 -20.38
CA ILE A 304 -0.96 -4.11 -21.34
C ILE A 304 -0.21 -3.57 -22.56
N ARG A 305 -0.69 -2.46 -23.16
CA ARG A 305 -0.01 -1.84 -24.31
C ARG A 305 1.40 -1.34 -23.97
N ALA A 306 1.57 -0.69 -22.82
CA ALA A 306 2.88 -0.21 -22.39
C ALA A 306 3.87 -1.37 -22.18
N THR A 307 3.41 -2.46 -21.57
CA THR A 307 4.22 -3.67 -21.39
C THR A 307 4.55 -4.35 -22.72
N LEU A 308 3.59 -4.44 -23.65
CA LEU A 308 3.83 -5.02 -24.97
C LEU A 308 4.87 -4.20 -25.76
N ASN A 309 4.74 -2.87 -25.78
CA ASN A 309 5.69 -1.97 -26.41
C ASN A 309 7.10 -2.07 -25.82
N TYR A 310 7.21 -2.29 -24.51
CA TYR A 310 8.51 -2.38 -23.83
C TYR A 310 9.15 -3.76 -23.95
N ALA A 311 8.39 -4.84 -23.74
CA ALA A 311 8.94 -6.17 -23.53
C ALA A 311 8.78 -7.12 -24.73
N VAL A 312 7.74 -6.95 -25.55
CA VAL A 312 7.34 -7.95 -26.56
C VAL A 312 7.67 -7.46 -27.98
N TYR A 313 7.20 -6.28 -28.36
CA TYR A 313 7.35 -5.78 -29.74
C TYR A 313 8.82 -5.60 -30.18
N PRO A 314 9.74 -5.11 -29.32
CA PRO A 314 11.16 -5.03 -29.69
C PRO A 314 11.79 -6.41 -29.95
N ARG A 315 11.33 -7.45 -29.24
CA ARG A 315 11.83 -8.82 -29.43
C ARG A 315 11.27 -9.47 -30.70
N MET A 316 10.06 -9.09 -31.10
CA MET A 316 9.42 -9.53 -32.33
C MET A 316 9.84 -8.72 -33.56
N ARG A 317 10.60 -7.63 -33.39
CA ARG A 317 11.02 -6.70 -34.45
C ARG A 317 9.84 -6.17 -35.29
N LEU A 318 8.71 -5.91 -34.62
CA LEU A 318 7.52 -5.34 -35.27
C LEU A 318 7.77 -3.89 -35.67
N ASP A 319 7.31 -3.53 -36.86
CA ASP A 319 7.34 -2.15 -37.32
C ASP A 319 6.36 -1.27 -36.52
N ALA A 320 6.61 0.03 -36.47
CA ALA A 320 5.80 0.98 -35.71
C ALA A 320 4.31 0.97 -36.13
N GLY A 321 4.02 0.75 -37.42
CA GLY A 321 2.66 0.63 -37.93
C GLY A 321 1.92 -0.61 -37.42
N GLU A 322 2.60 -1.76 -37.41
CA GLU A 322 2.03 -3.02 -36.92
C GLU A 322 1.77 -2.96 -35.42
N ALA A 323 2.75 -2.47 -34.64
CA ALA A 323 2.62 -2.27 -33.21
C ALA A 323 1.46 -1.33 -32.87
N HIS A 324 1.27 -0.25 -33.64
CA HIS A 324 0.15 0.68 -33.44
C HIS A 324 -1.21 0.01 -33.72
N ALA A 325 -1.31 -0.77 -34.79
CA ALA A 325 -2.53 -1.50 -35.12
C ALA A 325 -2.93 -2.50 -34.02
N PHE A 326 -1.98 -3.32 -33.54
CA PHE A 326 -2.22 -4.26 -32.43
C PHE A 326 -2.62 -3.56 -31.14
N ASN A 327 -1.95 -2.45 -30.81
CA ASN A 327 -2.27 -1.63 -29.65
C ASN A 327 -3.72 -1.11 -29.69
N ASN A 328 -4.16 -0.58 -30.82
CA ASN A 328 -5.53 -0.07 -30.98
C ASN A 328 -6.56 -1.21 -30.92
N LEU A 329 -6.27 -2.36 -31.53
CA LEU A 329 -7.13 -3.53 -31.47
C LEU A 329 -7.34 -3.99 -30.01
N ILE A 330 -6.25 -4.15 -29.26
CA ILE A 330 -6.29 -4.51 -27.84
C ILE A 330 -7.09 -3.48 -27.04
N HIS A 331 -6.95 -2.20 -27.36
CA HIS A 331 -7.68 -1.13 -26.69
C HIS A 331 -9.19 -1.26 -26.85
N TYR A 332 -9.65 -1.36 -28.09
CA TYR A 332 -11.08 -1.41 -28.39
C TYR A 332 -11.73 -2.71 -27.91
N VAL A 333 -11.03 -3.84 -28.01
CA VAL A 333 -11.53 -5.12 -27.48
C VAL A 333 -11.73 -5.05 -25.97
N LEU A 334 -10.73 -4.55 -25.22
CA LEU A 334 -10.84 -4.40 -23.76
C LEU A 334 -11.96 -3.42 -23.37
N LEU A 335 -12.08 -2.31 -24.09
CA LEU A 335 -13.11 -1.31 -23.82
C LEU A 335 -14.52 -1.85 -24.13
N ALA A 336 -14.69 -2.61 -25.22
CA ALA A 336 -15.96 -3.25 -25.57
C ALA A 336 -16.39 -4.27 -24.52
N ILE A 337 -15.47 -5.12 -24.06
CA ILE A 337 -15.71 -6.09 -22.98
C ILE A 337 -16.13 -5.34 -21.70
N ALA A 338 -15.40 -4.28 -21.33
CA ALA A 338 -15.70 -3.48 -20.15
C ALA A 338 -17.06 -2.76 -20.24
N ALA A 339 -17.44 -2.27 -21.43
CA ALA A 339 -18.75 -1.67 -21.66
C ALA A 339 -19.88 -2.68 -21.45
N VAL A 340 -19.74 -3.92 -21.93
CA VAL A 340 -20.73 -4.98 -21.69
C VAL A 340 -20.82 -5.33 -20.21
N LEU A 341 -19.69 -5.44 -19.50
CA LEU A 341 -19.66 -5.68 -18.05
C LEU A 341 -20.33 -4.53 -17.27
N ALA A 342 -20.06 -3.29 -17.65
CA ALA A 342 -20.67 -2.09 -17.07
C ALA A 342 -22.19 -2.04 -17.31
N LEU A 343 -22.67 -2.37 -18.50
CA LEU A 343 -24.11 -2.45 -18.78
C LEU A 343 -24.79 -3.54 -17.95
N ARG A 344 -24.11 -4.67 -17.72
CA ARG A 344 -24.60 -5.74 -16.85
C ARG A 344 -24.79 -5.28 -15.41
N THR A 345 -23.85 -4.50 -14.86
CA THR A 345 -23.97 -4.00 -13.48
C THR A 345 -25.08 -2.97 -13.31
N LEU A 346 -25.45 -2.26 -14.39
CA LEU A 346 -26.62 -1.37 -14.43
C LEU A 346 -27.95 -2.12 -14.47
N GLY A 347 -27.94 -3.46 -14.55
CA GLY A 347 -29.15 -4.28 -14.61
C GLY A 347 -29.85 -4.26 -15.97
N MET A 348 -29.20 -3.70 -17.00
CA MET A 348 -29.76 -3.64 -18.36
C MET A 348 -29.72 -5.03 -19.01
N SER A 349 -30.77 -5.37 -19.76
CA SER A 349 -30.84 -6.64 -20.48
C SER A 349 -29.83 -6.65 -21.64
N LEU A 350 -28.86 -7.55 -21.59
CA LEU A 350 -27.87 -7.72 -22.67
C LEU A 350 -28.41 -8.44 -23.91
N ARG A 351 -29.66 -8.93 -23.88
CA ARG A 351 -30.26 -9.74 -24.94
C ARG A 351 -30.26 -9.03 -26.30
N ASN A 352 -30.74 -7.78 -26.35
CA ASN A 352 -30.78 -7.03 -27.61
C ASN A 352 -29.38 -6.69 -28.10
N LEU A 353 -28.45 -6.41 -27.17
CA LEU A 353 -27.05 -6.14 -27.50
C LEU A 353 -26.37 -7.39 -28.09
N ALA A 354 -26.70 -8.58 -27.56
CA ALA A 354 -26.16 -9.85 -28.05
C ALA A 354 -26.65 -10.16 -29.48
N ILE A 355 -27.89 -9.80 -29.83
CA ILE A 355 -28.40 -9.95 -31.20
C ILE A 355 -27.61 -9.06 -32.17
N VAL A 356 -27.43 -7.79 -31.82
CA VAL A 356 -26.66 -6.84 -32.65
C VAL A 356 -25.19 -7.27 -32.75
N ALA A 357 -24.58 -7.66 -31.63
CA ALA A 357 -23.21 -8.16 -31.59
C ALA A 357 -23.04 -9.43 -32.41
N GLY A 358 -24.00 -10.37 -32.35
CA GLY A 358 -24.00 -11.58 -33.16
C GLY A 358 -24.05 -11.27 -34.66
N GLY A 359 -24.94 -10.36 -35.08
CA GLY A 359 -25.00 -9.90 -36.47
C GLY A 359 -23.70 -9.22 -36.93
N LEU A 360 -23.13 -8.35 -36.09
CA LEU A 360 -21.85 -7.70 -36.36
C LEU A 360 -20.71 -8.73 -36.50
N SER A 361 -20.65 -9.72 -35.61
CA SER A 361 -19.64 -10.79 -35.66
C SER A 361 -19.72 -11.61 -36.94
N VAL A 362 -20.93 -11.94 -37.40
CA VAL A 362 -21.13 -12.64 -38.68
C VAL A 362 -20.67 -11.76 -39.84
N GLY A 363 -21.03 -10.47 -39.85
CA GLY A 363 -20.59 -9.51 -40.88
C GLY A 363 -19.07 -9.36 -40.95
N ILE A 364 -18.41 -9.24 -39.79
CA ILE A 364 -16.94 -9.21 -39.69
C ILE A 364 -16.33 -10.52 -40.19
N GLY A 365 -16.93 -11.67 -39.84
CA GLY A 365 -16.50 -12.98 -40.32
C GLY A 365 -16.52 -13.10 -41.84
N PHE A 366 -17.61 -12.65 -42.48
CA PHE A 366 -17.69 -12.58 -43.94
C PHE A 366 -16.64 -11.62 -44.53
N GLY A 367 -16.39 -10.47 -43.90
CA GLY A 367 -15.37 -9.51 -44.34
C GLY A 367 -13.93 -10.05 -44.26
N LEU A 368 -13.63 -10.91 -43.27
CA LEU A 368 -12.32 -11.53 -43.10
C LEU A 368 -12.16 -12.90 -43.80
N GLN A 369 -13.20 -13.39 -44.49
CA GLN A 369 -13.23 -14.74 -45.06
C GLN A 369 -12.03 -15.01 -45.98
N ASN A 370 -11.71 -14.08 -46.88
CA ASN A 370 -10.59 -14.24 -47.82
C ASN A 370 -9.24 -14.32 -47.11
N LEU A 371 -9.05 -13.56 -46.03
CA LEU A 371 -7.81 -13.61 -45.24
C LEU A 371 -7.68 -14.95 -44.51
N ALA A 372 -8.78 -15.43 -43.92
CA ALA A 372 -8.82 -16.73 -43.26
C ALA A 372 -8.54 -17.88 -44.24
N ASN A 373 -9.15 -17.85 -45.43
CA ASN A 373 -8.91 -18.84 -46.49
C ASN A 373 -7.43 -18.88 -46.89
N ASN A 374 -6.81 -17.71 -47.15
CA ASN A 374 -5.40 -17.63 -47.50
C ASN A 374 -4.48 -18.15 -46.38
N LEU A 375 -4.79 -17.86 -45.11
CA LEU A 375 -4.02 -18.36 -43.97
C LEU A 375 -4.11 -19.88 -43.83
N VAL A 376 -5.34 -20.43 -43.92
CA VAL A 376 -5.55 -21.88 -43.81
C VAL A 376 -4.89 -22.61 -44.97
N SER A 377 -5.07 -22.14 -46.22
CA SER A 377 -4.38 -22.72 -47.37
C SER A 377 -2.87 -22.63 -47.25
N GLY A 378 -2.34 -21.51 -46.77
CA GLY A 378 -0.91 -21.35 -46.50
C GLY A 378 -0.37 -22.37 -45.50
N LEU A 379 -1.09 -22.58 -44.38
CA LEU A 379 -0.72 -23.61 -43.40
C LEU A 379 -0.77 -25.01 -44.00
N ILE A 380 -1.79 -25.32 -44.81
CA ILE A 380 -1.90 -26.62 -45.50
C ILE A 380 -0.73 -26.85 -46.45
N ILE A 381 -0.33 -25.84 -47.24
CA ILE A 381 0.82 -25.95 -48.15
C ILE A 381 2.12 -26.16 -47.36
N LEU A 382 2.34 -25.39 -46.30
CA LEU A 382 3.55 -25.45 -45.47
C LEU A 382 3.70 -26.79 -44.73
N PHE A 383 2.64 -27.27 -44.07
CA PHE A 383 2.67 -28.54 -43.34
C PHE A 383 2.56 -29.76 -44.26
N GLY A 384 1.71 -29.67 -45.29
CA GLY A 384 1.49 -30.74 -46.25
C GLY A 384 2.63 -30.90 -47.26
N ARG A 385 3.53 -29.89 -47.38
CA ARG A 385 4.64 -29.86 -48.34
C ARG A 385 4.18 -30.14 -49.78
N GLN A 386 2.98 -29.70 -50.15
CA GLN A 386 2.42 -29.89 -51.49
C GLN A 386 3.24 -29.15 -52.56
N VAL A 387 3.82 -28.02 -52.16
CA VAL A 387 4.68 -27.18 -52.99
C VAL A 387 5.87 -26.73 -52.16
N ARG A 388 7.08 -26.79 -52.73
CA ARG A 388 8.34 -26.40 -52.08
C ARG A 388 9.02 -25.27 -52.83
N LYS A 389 9.87 -24.54 -52.11
CA LYS A 389 10.78 -23.57 -52.73
C LYS A 389 11.65 -24.28 -53.77
N GLY A 390 11.66 -23.75 -54.99
CA GLY A 390 12.36 -24.32 -56.15
C GLY A 390 11.50 -25.19 -57.05
N ASP A 391 10.26 -25.51 -56.67
CA ASP A 391 9.36 -26.26 -57.54
C ASP A 391 8.88 -25.37 -58.70
N LEU A 392 8.87 -25.93 -59.92
CA LEU A 392 8.25 -25.30 -61.07
C LEU A 392 6.76 -25.64 -61.06
N ILE A 393 5.92 -24.62 -60.97
CA ILE A 393 4.46 -24.78 -60.89
C ILE A 393 3.76 -23.99 -62.00
N SER A 394 2.57 -24.45 -62.35
CA SER A 394 1.67 -23.77 -63.28
C SER A 394 0.35 -23.51 -62.55
N ILE A 395 -0.05 -22.24 -62.48
CA ILE A 395 -1.29 -21.78 -61.84
C ILE A 395 -2.07 -20.98 -62.88
N GLY A 396 -3.15 -21.55 -63.41
CA GLY A 396 -3.86 -20.98 -64.55
C GLY A 396 -2.97 -20.94 -65.80
N GLU A 397 -2.76 -19.74 -66.37
CA GLU A 397 -1.85 -19.52 -67.51
C GLU A 397 -0.43 -19.09 -67.08
N LEU A 398 -0.21 -18.86 -65.79
CA LEU A 398 1.10 -18.47 -65.26
C LEU A 398 1.96 -19.69 -64.99
N MET A 399 3.19 -19.68 -65.51
CA MET A 399 4.21 -20.71 -65.26
C MET A 399 5.45 -20.06 -64.66
N GLY A 400 5.94 -20.64 -63.56
CA GLY A 400 7.06 -20.05 -62.82
C GLY A 400 7.58 -20.93 -61.70
N THR A 401 8.70 -20.51 -61.12
CA THR A 401 9.37 -21.22 -60.02
C THR A 401 9.04 -20.57 -58.69
N VAL A 402 8.76 -21.38 -57.67
CA VAL A 402 8.44 -20.89 -56.32
C VAL A 402 9.68 -20.37 -55.62
N GLU A 403 9.69 -19.08 -55.26
CA GLU A 403 10.79 -18.47 -54.50
C GLU A 403 10.57 -18.57 -52.99
N GLU A 404 9.34 -18.36 -52.53
CA GLU A 404 9.00 -18.36 -51.11
C GLU A 404 7.52 -18.70 -50.90
N VAL A 405 7.23 -19.58 -49.93
CA VAL A 405 5.86 -19.85 -49.49
C VAL A 405 5.63 -19.10 -48.18
N GLY A 406 4.89 -18.00 -48.25
CA GLY A 406 4.50 -17.22 -47.08
C GLY A 406 3.18 -17.71 -46.48
N MET A 407 2.83 -17.20 -45.29
CA MET A 407 1.59 -17.57 -44.59
C MET A 407 0.30 -17.18 -45.35
N ARG A 408 0.31 -16.07 -46.10
CA ARG A 408 -0.88 -15.56 -46.81
C ARG A 408 -0.78 -15.61 -48.33
N ALA A 409 0.42 -15.65 -48.86
CA ALA A 409 0.70 -15.64 -50.29
C ALA A 409 2.03 -16.32 -50.57
N THR A 410 2.15 -16.90 -51.76
CA THR A 410 3.36 -17.53 -52.29
C THR A 410 3.96 -16.61 -53.34
N VAL A 411 5.26 -16.40 -53.27
CA VAL A 411 6.01 -15.61 -54.26
C VAL A 411 6.50 -16.56 -55.35
N VAL A 412 6.02 -16.34 -56.56
CA VAL A 412 6.38 -17.12 -57.74
C VAL A 412 7.10 -16.22 -58.73
N ARG A 413 8.25 -16.67 -59.22
CA ARG A 413 9.02 -15.98 -60.25
C ARG A 413 8.69 -16.57 -61.62
N THR A 414 8.18 -15.74 -62.51
CA THR A 414 7.84 -16.14 -63.88
C THR A 414 9.08 -16.38 -64.73
N LEU A 415 8.89 -16.97 -65.92
CA LEU A 415 9.96 -17.14 -66.92
C LEU A 415 10.58 -15.80 -67.36
N ASP A 416 9.79 -14.72 -67.32
CA ASP A 416 10.24 -13.34 -67.59
C ASP A 416 10.94 -12.69 -66.40
N ASN A 417 11.25 -13.46 -65.34
CA ASN A 417 11.95 -13.02 -64.14
C ASN A 417 11.20 -11.94 -63.34
N ILE A 418 9.86 -11.99 -63.36
CA ILE A 418 8.98 -11.09 -62.59
C ILE A 418 8.46 -11.84 -61.36
N ASN A 419 8.56 -11.21 -60.19
CA ASN A 419 8.04 -11.76 -58.95
C ASN A 419 6.57 -11.39 -58.77
N ILE A 420 5.72 -12.41 -58.66
CA ILE A 420 4.28 -12.26 -58.48
C ILE A 420 3.88 -12.85 -57.13
N LEU A 421 3.08 -12.09 -56.36
CA LEU A 421 2.45 -12.59 -55.15
C LEU A 421 1.12 -13.26 -55.50
N ILE A 422 1.01 -14.56 -55.26
CA ILE A 422 -0.22 -15.33 -55.46
C ILE A 422 -0.84 -15.62 -54.10
N PRO A 423 -2.10 -15.22 -53.83
CA PRO A 423 -2.79 -15.58 -52.59
C PRO A 423 -2.89 -17.09 -52.45
N ASN A 424 -2.57 -17.65 -51.27
CA ASN A 424 -2.48 -19.10 -51.09
C ASN A 424 -3.79 -19.88 -51.31
N SER A 425 -4.94 -19.20 -51.31
CA SER A 425 -6.24 -19.83 -51.61
C SER A 425 -6.49 -20.07 -53.10
N GLN A 426 -5.66 -19.49 -53.96
CA GLN A 426 -5.61 -19.73 -55.40
C GLN A 426 -4.50 -20.74 -55.69
#